data_AF-A0A944JKI4-F1
#
_entry.id   AF-A0A944JKI4-F1
#
_cell.length_a   1.000
_cell.length_b   1.000
_cell.length_c   1.000
_cell.angle_alpha   90.00
_cell.angle_beta   90.00
_cell.angle_gamma   90.00
#
_symmetry.space_group_name_H-M   'P 1'
#
loop_
_entity.id
_entity.type
_entity.pdbx_description
1 polymer ?
#
loop_
_entity_poly.entity_id
_entity_poly.type
_entity_poly.pdbx_seq_one_letter_code
_entity_poly.pdbx_strand_id
1 'polypeptide(L)'
;MHRLGGEEFTDLGRLWLNARHLARYRPTLRRAVAGQEAIMRDTLTAVIEDGVRSGEFTTTDALGACVVILVAIDGLGSYVNDEPPFTHPALDTLVFTTAERELGLPARTLRGRG
;
A
#
# COMPACT_ATOMS: atom_id res chain seq x y z
N MET A 1 -1.53 -18.93 -0.31
CA MET A 1 -2.24 -17.69 0.03
C MET A 1 -1.41 -16.98 1.10
N HIS A 2 -0.59 -16.02 0.70
CA HIS A 2 0.27 -15.27 1.62
C HIS A 2 -0.58 -14.34 2.48
N ARG A 3 -0.40 -14.40 3.80
CA ARG A 3 -1.05 -13.47 4.73
C ARG A 3 -0.31 -12.13 4.65
N LEU A 4 -1.04 -11.05 4.39
CA LEU A 4 -0.55 -9.68 4.60
C LEU A 4 -0.10 -9.55 6.07
N GLY A 5 1.17 -9.18 6.31
CA GLY A 5 1.73 -8.97 7.66
C GLY A 5 2.54 -10.14 8.27
N GLY A 6 2.94 -11.14 7.48
CA GLY A 6 3.93 -12.15 7.91
C GLY A 6 5.38 -11.66 7.79
N GLU A 7 6.33 -12.46 8.28
CA GLU A 7 7.78 -12.17 8.23
C GLU A 7 8.26 -11.85 6.80
N GLU A 8 7.80 -12.60 5.81
CA GLU A 8 8.12 -12.35 4.40
C GLU A 8 7.61 -10.99 3.89
N PHE A 9 6.47 -10.51 4.39
CA PHE A 9 5.97 -9.18 4.05
C PHE A 9 6.86 -8.09 4.66
N THR A 10 7.36 -8.31 5.87
CA THR A 10 8.33 -7.43 6.52
C THR A 10 9.65 -7.38 5.73
N ASP A 11 10.17 -8.53 5.28
CA ASP A 11 11.40 -8.59 4.49
C ASP A 11 11.25 -7.90 3.13
N LEU A 12 10.11 -8.09 2.47
CA LEU A 12 9.79 -7.34 1.24
C LEU A 12 9.69 -5.84 1.50
N GLY A 13 9.08 -5.42 2.60
CA GLY A 13 9.00 -4.02 3.02
C GLY A 13 10.39 -3.41 3.23
N ARG A 14 11.29 -4.13 3.92
CA ARG A 14 12.69 -3.73 4.13
C ARG A 14 13.45 -3.62 2.81
N LEU A 15 13.34 -4.61 1.94
CA LEU A 15 13.96 -4.60 0.62
C LEU A 15 13.49 -3.39 -0.19
N TRP A 16 12.19 -3.13 -0.22
CA TRP A 16 11.59 -2.04 -0.96
C TRP A 16 12.02 -0.66 -0.45
N LEU A 17 12.00 -0.48 0.88
CA LEU A 17 12.49 0.75 1.54
C LEU A 17 13.96 1.03 1.19
N ASN A 18 14.81 0.00 1.27
CA ASN A 18 16.23 0.10 0.90
C ASN A 18 16.41 0.41 -0.60
N ALA A 19 15.66 -0.26 -1.48
CA ALA A 19 15.74 -0.04 -2.92
C ALA A 19 15.40 1.41 -3.30
N ARG A 20 14.34 1.99 -2.73
CA ARG A 20 13.98 3.40 -2.94
C ARG A 20 15.03 4.37 -2.43
N HIS A 21 15.62 4.10 -1.27
CA HIS A 21 16.72 4.91 -0.77
C HIS A 21 17.94 4.88 -1.71
N LEU A 22 18.39 3.68 -2.10
CA LEU A 22 19.57 3.47 -2.94
C LEU A 22 19.37 3.94 -4.39
N ALA A 23 18.15 3.92 -4.91
CA ALA A 23 17.80 4.40 -6.25
C ALA A 23 18.19 5.88 -6.49
N ARG A 24 18.32 6.68 -5.42
CA ARG A 24 18.81 8.05 -5.48
C ARG A 24 20.23 8.13 -6.06
N TYR A 25 21.06 7.11 -5.83
CA TYR A 25 22.49 7.10 -6.18
C TYR A 25 22.84 6.14 -7.32
N ARG A 26 21.91 5.28 -7.75
CA ARG A 26 22.18 4.20 -8.71
C ARG A 26 21.21 4.27 -9.90
N PRO A 27 21.63 4.79 -11.08
CA PRO A 27 20.72 5.00 -12.23
C PRO A 27 19.97 3.76 -12.70
N THR A 28 20.63 2.59 -12.72
CA THR A 28 19.98 1.32 -13.12
C THR A 28 18.90 0.91 -12.12
N LEU A 29 19.18 1.05 -10.82
CA LEU A 29 18.18 0.77 -9.77
C LEU A 29 17.02 1.76 -9.82
N ARG A 30 17.29 3.04 -10.12
CA ARG A 30 16.25 4.06 -10.30
C ARG A 30 15.24 3.68 -11.38
N ARG A 31 15.71 3.17 -12.52
CA ARG A 31 14.82 2.68 -13.59
C ARG A 31 13.99 1.48 -13.15
N ALA A 32 14.61 0.53 -12.44
CA ALA A 32 13.90 -0.64 -11.94
C ALA A 32 12.82 -0.26 -10.92
N VAL A 33 13.14 0.59 -9.95
CA VAL A 33 12.19 1.10 -8.94
C VAL A 33 11.06 1.87 -9.61
N ALA A 34 11.36 2.77 -10.55
CA ALA A 34 10.33 3.51 -11.28
C ALA A 34 9.38 2.59 -12.07
N GLY A 35 9.91 1.53 -12.69
CA GLY A 35 9.11 0.52 -13.39
C GLY A 35 8.20 -0.26 -12.44
N GLN A 36 8.71 -0.69 -11.28
CA GLN A 36 7.89 -1.37 -10.28
C GLN A 36 6.81 -0.46 -9.68
N GLU A 37 7.13 0.81 -9.41
CA GLU A 37 6.13 1.78 -8.96
C GLU A 37 5.04 2.03 -10.00
N ALA A 38 5.39 2.07 -11.29
CA ALA A 38 4.40 2.18 -12.37
C ALA A 38 3.49 0.96 -12.39
N ILE A 39 4.06 -0.26 -12.39
CA ILE A 39 3.27 -1.50 -12.37
C ILE A 39 2.33 -1.55 -11.16
N MET A 40 2.82 -1.19 -9.97
CA MET A 40 2.01 -1.19 -8.76
C MET A 40 0.86 -0.18 -8.82
N ARG A 41 1.12 1.04 -9.33
CA ARG A 41 0.09 2.06 -9.54
C ARG A 41 -0.94 1.62 -10.59
N ASP A 42 -0.49 1.13 -11.73
CA ASP A 42 -1.37 0.70 -12.83
C ASP A 42 -2.26 -0.47 -12.39
N THR A 43 -1.66 -1.46 -11.71
CA THR A 43 -2.37 -2.65 -11.23
C THR A 43 -3.44 -2.30 -10.20
N LEU A 44 -3.10 -1.50 -9.19
CA LEU A 44 -4.08 -1.12 -8.16
C LEU A 44 -5.15 -0.18 -8.73
N THR A 45 -4.79 0.75 -9.61
CA THR A 45 -5.77 1.62 -10.27
C THR A 45 -6.77 0.79 -11.06
N ALA A 46 -6.33 -0.21 -11.83
CA ALA A 46 -7.21 -1.09 -12.59
C ALA A 46 -8.18 -1.88 -11.69
N VAL A 47 -7.73 -2.35 -10.52
CA VAL A 47 -8.60 -3.01 -9.52
C VAL A 47 -9.65 -2.04 -8.99
N ILE A 48 -9.28 -0.81 -8.69
CA ILE A 48 -10.22 0.21 -8.19
C ILE A 48 -11.24 0.57 -9.27
N GLU A 49 -10.80 0.76 -10.51
CA GLU A 49 -11.70 1.00 -11.65
C GLU A 49 -12.68 -0.15 -11.87
N ASP A 50 -12.24 -1.40 -11.67
CA ASP A 50 -13.12 -2.56 -11.77
C ASP A 50 -14.19 -2.56 -10.68
N GLY A 51 -13.82 -2.29 -9.44
CA GLY A 51 -14.77 -2.14 -8.35
C GLY A 51 -15.74 -0.96 -8.55
N VAL A 52 -15.30 0.13 -9.19
CA VAL A 52 -16.21 1.22 -9.58
C VAL A 52 -17.18 0.76 -10.68
N ARG A 53 -16.70 0.04 -11.69
CA ARG A 53 -17.57 -0.50 -12.77
C ARG A 53 -18.59 -1.51 -12.26
N SER A 54 -18.23 -2.34 -11.28
CA SER A 54 -19.15 -3.30 -10.66
C SER A 54 -20.09 -2.67 -9.63
N GLY A 55 -19.86 -1.41 -9.25
CA GLY A 55 -20.65 -0.70 -8.24
C GLY A 55 -20.26 -1.04 -6.80
N GLU A 56 -19.14 -1.72 -6.58
CA GLU A 56 -18.60 -2.04 -5.26
C GLU A 56 -17.91 -0.83 -4.61
N PHE A 57 -17.29 0.04 -5.42
CA PHE A 57 -16.63 1.27 -4.96
C PHE A 57 -17.33 2.50 -5.54
N THR A 58 -17.28 3.62 -4.80
CA THR A 58 -17.97 4.87 -5.18
C THR A 58 -17.03 6.06 -5.44
N THR A 59 -15.72 5.80 -5.51
CA THR A 59 -14.73 6.85 -5.81
C THR A 59 -14.87 7.39 -7.23
N THR A 60 -14.69 8.70 -7.39
CA THR A 60 -14.71 9.39 -8.70
C THR A 60 -13.31 9.61 -9.26
N ASP A 61 -12.26 9.31 -8.50
CA ASP A 61 -10.85 9.42 -8.90
C ASP A 61 -10.08 8.16 -8.46
N ALA A 62 -10.10 7.13 -9.33
CA ALA A 62 -9.47 5.85 -9.05
C ALA A 62 -7.95 5.95 -8.86
N LEU A 63 -7.29 6.80 -9.65
CA LEU A 63 -5.85 7.02 -9.54
C LEU A 63 -5.51 7.78 -8.24
N GLY A 64 -6.29 8.81 -7.90
CA GLY A 64 -6.15 9.51 -6.62
C GLY A 64 -6.27 8.57 -5.42
N ALA A 65 -7.31 7.73 -5.41
CA ALA A 65 -7.51 6.71 -4.38
C ALA A 65 -6.33 5.73 -4.32
N CYS A 66 -5.85 5.25 -5.48
CA CYS A 66 -4.67 4.39 -5.58
C CYS A 66 -3.43 5.03 -4.92
N VAL A 67 -3.12 6.29 -5.26
CA VAL A 67 -1.95 7.01 -4.76
C VAL A 67 -2.02 7.16 -3.23
N VAL A 68 -3.17 7.58 -2.69
CA VAL A 68 -3.35 7.76 -1.24
C VAL A 68 -3.16 6.43 -0.49
N ILE A 69 -3.74 5.33 -1.01
CA ILE A 69 -3.60 4.01 -0.42
C ILE A 69 -2.14 3.54 -0.41
N LEU A 70 -1.43 3.68 -1.54
CA LEU A 70 -0.02 3.30 -1.64
C LEU A 70 0.87 4.12 -0.68
N VAL A 71 0.62 5.42 -0.55
CA VAL A 71 1.33 6.27 0.41
C VAL A 71 1.08 5.85 1.85
N ALA A 72 -0.16 5.46 2.20
CA ALA A 72 -0.46 4.96 3.54
C ALA A 72 0.26 3.63 3.84
N ILE A 73 0.34 2.72 2.86
CA ILE A 73 1.11 1.47 2.97
C ILE A 73 2.60 1.77 3.14
N ASP A 74 3.16 2.67 2.33
CA ASP A 74 4.56 3.06 2.39
C ASP A 74 4.92 3.74 3.72
N GLY A 75 4.03 4.60 4.22
CA GLY A 75 4.19 5.26 5.52
C GLY A 75 4.13 4.29 6.69
N LEU A 76 3.28 3.26 6.64
CA LEU A 76 3.31 2.18 7.63
C LEU A 76 4.62 1.39 7.54
N GLY A 77 5.06 1.13 6.31
CA GLY A 77 6.30 0.42 6.00
C GLY A 77 7.58 1.16 6.42
N SER A 78 7.54 2.44 6.79
CA SER A 78 8.75 3.16 7.21
C SER A 78 9.30 2.70 8.57
N TYR A 79 8.47 2.05 9.40
CA TYR A 79 8.83 1.59 10.74
C TYR A 79 9.34 0.13 10.76
N VAL A 80 9.47 -0.55 9.61
CA VAL A 80 9.87 -1.98 9.53
C VAL A 80 11.29 -2.29 10.02
N ASN A 81 12.11 -1.26 10.22
CA ASN A 81 13.48 -1.37 10.71
C ASN A 81 13.62 -1.07 12.21
N ASP A 82 12.55 -0.70 12.92
CA ASP A 82 12.64 -0.33 14.33
C ASP A 82 12.97 -1.55 15.21
N GLU A 83 13.90 -1.36 16.14
CA GLU A 83 14.29 -2.36 17.13
C GLU A 83 14.33 -1.73 18.54
N PRO A 84 13.40 -2.08 19.46
CA PRO A 84 12.28 -3.01 19.25
C PRO A 84 11.23 -2.45 18.28
N PRO A 85 10.37 -3.29 17.66
CA PRO A 85 9.33 -2.83 16.75
C PRO A 85 8.41 -1.77 17.40
N PHE A 86 8.28 -0.62 16.75
CA PHE A 86 7.30 0.38 17.17
C PHE A 86 5.88 -0.10 16.85
N THR A 87 5.00 -0.09 17.85
CA THR A 87 3.61 -0.51 17.69
C THR A 87 2.68 0.55 18.30
N HIS A 88 1.56 0.81 17.63
CA HIS A 88 0.52 1.70 18.12
C HIS A 88 -0.84 1.30 17.50
N PRO A 89 -1.94 1.21 18.28
CA PRO A 89 -3.25 0.78 17.75
C PRO A 89 -3.75 1.56 16.53
N ALA A 90 -3.34 2.82 16.39
CA ALA A 90 -3.67 3.62 15.20
C ALA A 90 -3.08 3.02 13.91
N LEU A 91 -1.86 2.47 13.97
CA LEU A 91 -1.17 1.89 12.82
C LEU A 91 -1.87 0.62 12.30
N ASP A 92 -2.42 -0.19 13.21
CA ASP A 92 -3.16 -1.41 12.86
C ASP A 92 -4.36 -1.12 11.95
N THR A 93 -4.96 0.06 12.08
CA THR A 93 -6.17 0.47 11.37
C THR A 93 -5.88 1.36 10.17
N LEU A 94 -4.69 1.94 10.07
CA LEU A 94 -4.43 3.11 9.23
C LEU A 94 -4.70 2.82 7.76
N VAL A 95 -4.11 1.75 7.22
CA VAL A 95 -4.27 1.39 5.80
C VAL A 95 -5.72 1.03 5.48
N PHE A 96 -6.39 0.27 6.36
CA PHE A 96 -7.78 -0.13 6.16
C PHE A 96 -8.73 1.06 6.17
N THR A 97 -8.62 1.93 7.17
CA THR A 97 -9.49 3.11 7.30
C THR A 97 -9.26 4.12 6.18
N THR A 98 -8.01 4.26 5.73
CA THR A 98 -7.67 5.06 4.54
C THR A 98 -8.29 4.46 3.29
N ALA A 99 -8.10 3.17 3.04
CA ALA A 99 -8.68 2.51 1.86
C ALA A 99 -10.21 2.54 1.86
N GLU A 100 -10.86 2.26 2.99
CA GLU A 100 -12.32 2.34 3.11
C GLU A 100 -12.85 3.73 2.75
N ARG A 101 -12.19 4.77 3.27
CA ARG A 101 -12.54 6.16 2.94
C ARG A 101 -12.35 6.45 1.45
N GLU A 102 -11.19 6.14 0.89
CA GLU A 102 -10.85 6.49 -0.50
C GLU A 102 -11.67 5.69 -1.53
N LEU A 103 -12.13 4.50 -1.18
CA LEU A 103 -12.99 3.66 -2.02
C LEU A 103 -14.49 3.91 -1.81
N GLY A 104 -14.84 4.73 -0.81
CA GLY A 104 -16.23 5.02 -0.44
C GLY A 104 -16.96 3.79 0.13
N LEU A 105 -16.23 2.95 0.87
CA LEU A 105 -16.77 1.80 1.59
C LEU A 105 -17.23 2.21 3.00
N PRO A 106 -18.24 1.51 3.57
CA PRO A 106 -18.55 1.64 4.99
C PRO A 106 -17.35 1.31 5.88
N ALA A 107 -17.26 1.98 7.03
CA ALA A 107 -16.19 1.70 7.98
C ALA A 107 -16.19 0.23 8.43
N ARG A 108 -15.00 -0.36 8.56
CA ARG A 108 -14.74 -1.76 8.93
C ARG A 108 -15.12 -2.81 7.88
N THR A 109 -15.47 -2.40 6.66
CA THR A 109 -15.70 -3.32 5.53
C THR A 109 -14.49 -4.22 5.26
N LEU A 110 -13.28 -3.65 5.19
CA LEU A 110 -12.06 -4.38 4.84
C LEU A 110 -11.46 -5.18 6.01
N ARG A 111 -12.07 -5.07 7.20
CA ARG A 111 -11.63 -5.78 8.41
C ARG A 111 -12.42 -7.06 8.72
N GLY A 112 -13.47 -7.41 7.96
CA GLY A 112 -14.21 -8.67 8.14
C GLY A 112 -13.58 -9.81 7.33
N ARG A 113 -13.23 -11.00 7.85
CA ARG A 113 -13.36 -11.64 9.15
C ARG A 113 -11.99 -12.21 9.54
N GLY A 114 -11.49 -11.83 10.72
CA GLY A 114 -10.53 -12.61 11.50
C GLY A 114 -11.25 -13.33 12.62
#